data_AF-A0A2A5BBL2-F1
#
_entry.id   AF-A0A2A5BBL2-F1
#
_cell.length_a   1.000
_cell.length_b   1.000
_cell.length_c   1.000
_cell.angle_alpha   90.00
_cell.angle_beta   90.00
_cell.angle_gamma   90.00
#
_symmetry.space_group_name_H-M   'P 1'
#
loop_
_entity.id
_entity.type
_entity.pdbx_description
1 polymer ?
#
loop_
_entity_poly.entity_id
_entity_poly.type
_entity_poly.pdbx_seq_one_letter_code
_entity_poly.pdbx_strand_id
1 'polypeptide(L)'
;MNKDPVKEYRLLMTEFVNGNIADSQFEISYLDLFMDDKKQGMSKELYKIISDVFFDVEDYCSDVTLRDERDIDETELLKRTKAALKKLNDFK
;
A
#
# COMPACT_ATOMS: atom_id res chain seq x y z
N MET A 1 -13.33 19.02 1.70
CA MET A 1 -13.86 17.71 2.10
C MET A 1 -12.95 17.17 3.19
N ASN A 2 -13.50 16.63 4.29
CA ASN A 2 -12.68 15.85 5.22
C ASN A 2 -12.21 14.59 4.48
N LYS A 3 -10.89 14.43 4.36
CA LYS A 3 -10.29 13.18 3.89
C LYS A 3 -10.47 12.12 4.97
N ASP A 4 -10.76 10.90 4.53
CA ASP A 4 -10.82 9.73 5.40
C ASP A 4 -9.73 8.75 4.93
N PRO A 5 -8.55 8.76 5.59
CA PRO A 5 -7.42 7.96 5.15
C PRO A 5 -7.77 6.46 5.14
N VAL A 6 -8.57 5.98 6.10
CA VAL A 6 -8.98 4.56 6.12
C VAL A 6 -9.71 4.20 4.84
N LYS A 7 -10.61 5.07 4.38
CA LYS A 7 -11.38 4.85 3.15
C LYS A 7 -10.50 4.93 1.90
N GLU A 8 -9.58 5.88 1.84
CA GLU A 8 -8.70 6.09 0.68
C GLU A 8 -7.72 4.91 0.50
N TYR A 9 -7.00 4.52 1.55
CA TYR A 9 -6.12 3.35 1.49
C TYR A 9 -6.88 2.06 1.23
N ARG A 10 -8.03 1.86 1.87
CA ARG A 10 -8.84 0.65 1.67
C ARG A 10 -9.30 0.53 0.22
N LEU A 11 -9.75 1.63 -0.38
CA LEU A 11 -10.16 1.65 -1.78
C LEU A 11 -8.97 1.28 -2.68
N LEU A 12 -7.85 1.99 -2.54
CA LEU A 12 -6.66 1.75 -3.38
C LEU A 12 -6.14 0.31 -3.27
N MET A 13 -5.99 -0.19 -2.05
CA MET A 13 -5.57 -1.57 -1.81
C MET A 13 -6.58 -2.58 -2.37
N THR A 14 -7.88 -2.29 -2.32
CA THR A 14 -8.92 -3.18 -2.89
C THR A 14 -8.82 -3.24 -4.41
N GLU A 15 -8.64 -2.10 -5.08
CA GLU A 15 -8.47 -2.06 -6.54
C GLU A 15 -7.25 -2.89 -6.98
N PHE A 16 -6.12 -2.75 -6.28
CA PHE A 16 -4.93 -3.55 -6.57
C PHE A 16 -5.15 -5.05 -6.29
N VAL A 17 -5.70 -5.39 -5.12
CA VAL A 17 -5.91 -6.78 -4.71
C VAL A 17 -6.85 -7.55 -5.64
N ASN A 18 -7.83 -6.85 -6.22
CA ASN A 18 -8.77 -7.41 -7.18
C ASN A 18 -8.22 -7.45 -8.63
N GLY A 19 -7.04 -6.88 -8.87
CA GLY A 19 -6.44 -6.79 -10.20
C GLY A 19 -7.07 -5.73 -11.11
N ASN A 20 -7.79 -4.76 -10.54
CA ASN A 20 -8.38 -3.65 -11.29
C ASN A 20 -7.33 -2.60 -11.71
N ILE A 21 -6.23 -2.52 -10.96
CA ILE A 21 -5.04 -1.71 -11.31
C ILE A 21 -3.79 -2.58 -11.32
N ALA A 22 -2.84 -2.24 -12.18
CA ALA A 22 -1.54 -2.88 -12.22
C ALA A 22 -0.70 -2.55 -10.97
N ASP A 23 0.27 -3.39 -10.68
CA ASP A 23 1.32 -3.21 -9.67
C ASP A 23 2.05 -1.86 -9.78
N SER A 24 2.52 -1.49 -10.96
CA SER A 24 3.16 -0.19 -11.20
C SER A 24 2.23 1.01 -10.95
N GLN A 25 0.94 0.89 -11.28
CA GLN A 25 -0.04 1.93 -10.98
C GLN A 25 -0.33 2.01 -9.47
N PHE A 26 -0.39 0.86 -8.80
CA PHE A 26 -0.57 0.78 -7.36
C PHE A 26 0.60 1.43 -6.62
N GLU A 27 1.84 1.11 -6.98
CA GLU A 27 3.07 1.73 -6.45
C GLU A 27 2.98 3.26 -6.49
N ILE A 28 2.80 3.84 -7.69
CA ILE A 28 2.72 5.30 -7.87
C ILE A 28 1.60 5.90 -7.02
N SER A 29 0.40 5.31 -7.11
CA SER A 29 -0.78 5.84 -6.41
C SER A 29 -0.64 5.76 -4.89
N TYR A 30 0.05 4.71 -4.38
CA TYR A 30 0.26 4.51 -2.96
C TYR A 30 1.27 5.51 -2.41
N LEU A 31 2.39 5.71 -3.11
CA LEU A 31 3.41 6.70 -2.74
C LEU A 31 2.82 8.13 -2.75
N ASP A 32 2.04 8.47 -3.76
CA ASP A 32 1.34 9.76 -3.85
C ASP A 32 0.37 9.98 -2.68
N LEU A 33 -0.46 8.98 -2.38
CA LEU A 33 -1.40 9.04 -1.25
C LEU A 33 -0.65 9.19 0.08
N PHE A 34 0.43 8.42 0.27
CA PHE A 34 1.25 8.47 1.49
C PHE A 34 1.95 9.83 1.68
N MET A 35 2.44 10.44 0.60
CA MET A 35 3.06 11.76 0.67
C MET A 35 2.08 12.87 1.05
N ASP A 36 0.84 12.81 0.58
CA ASP A 36 -0.20 13.79 0.90
C ASP A 36 -0.68 13.66 2.36
N ASP A 37 -0.68 12.43 2.89
CA ASP A 37 -1.20 12.09 4.22
C ASP A 37 -0.22 12.28 5.38
N LYS A 38 1.08 12.52 5.11
CA LYS A 38 2.13 12.74 6.14
C LYS A 38 1.82 13.85 7.16
N LYS A 39 0.74 14.62 6.99
CA LYS A 39 0.34 15.76 7.82
C LYS A 39 -0.95 15.56 8.62
N GLN A 40 -1.59 14.38 8.59
CA GLN A 40 -2.92 14.18 9.19
C GLN A 40 -2.92 13.24 10.41
N GLY A 41 -3.84 13.50 11.34
CA GLY A 41 -3.95 12.86 12.66
C GLY A 41 -4.42 11.40 12.65
N MET A 42 -3.66 10.52 11.99
CA MET A 42 -3.87 9.08 12.03
C MET A 42 -3.55 8.52 13.42
N SER A 43 -4.29 7.49 13.84
CA SER A 43 -3.90 6.70 15.00
C SER A 43 -2.58 5.98 14.73
N LYS A 44 -1.82 5.66 15.79
CA LYS A 44 -0.57 4.90 15.66
C LYS A 44 -0.77 3.55 14.98
N GLU A 45 -1.90 2.90 15.24
CA GLU A 45 -2.24 1.60 14.67
C GLU A 45 -2.50 1.69 13.17
N LEU A 46 -3.30 2.67 12.74
CA LEU A 46 -3.55 2.94 11.33
C LEU A 46 -2.24 3.29 10.60
N TYR A 47 -1.46 4.22 11.16
CA TYR A 47 -0.18 4.62 10.59
C TYR A 47 0.77 3.43 10.44
N LYS A 48 0.79 2.51 11.39
CA LYS A 48 1.59 1.29 11.29
C LYS A 48 1.16 0.41 10.12
N ILE A 49 -0.14 0.15 9.96
CA ILE A 49 -0.66 -0.69 8.84
C ILE A 49 -0.25 -0.08 7.49
N ILE A 50 -0.43 1.24 7.35
CA ILE A 50 -0.12 1.96 6.11
C ILE A 50 1.39 2.01 5.87
N SER A 51 2.19 2.25 6.91
CA SER A 51 3.65 2.31 6.80
C SER A 51 4.25 0.95 6.46
N ASP A 52 3.70 -0.15 6.99
CA ASP A 52 4.15 -1.49 6.63
C ASP A 52 4.01 -1.72 5.10
N VAL A 53 2.89 -1.30 4.50
CA VAL A 53 2.71 -1.40 3.03
C VAL A 53 3.55 -0.37 2.28
N PHE A 54 3.81 0.81 2.84
CA PHE A 54 4.75 1.76 2.23
C PHE A 54 6.13 1.12 2.07
N PHE A 55 6.64 0.42 3.09
CA PHE A 55 7.91 -0.31 2.96
C PHE A 55 7.82 -1.45 1.95
N ASP A 56 6.71 -2.18 1.89
CA ASP A 56 6.52 -3.20 0.85
C ASP A 56 6.55 -2.61 -0.57
N VAL A 57 6.00 -1.40 -0.76
CA VAL A 57 6.01 -0.68 -2.04
C VAL A 57 7.42 -0.16 -2.36
N GLU A 58 8.18 0.33 -1.38
CA GLU A 58 9.58 0.76 -1.60
C GLU A 58 10.52 -0.42 -1.89
N ASP A 59 10.24 -1.59 -1.32
CA ASP A 59 10.98 -2.83 -1.62
C ASP A 59 10.53 -3.44 -2.97
N TYR A 60 9.43 -3.01 -3.58
CA TYR A 60 8.96 -3.58 -4.83
C TYR A 60 9.81 -3.12 -6.02
N CYS A 61 10.27 -4.07 -6.83
CA CYS A 61 11.02 -3.80 -8.04
C CYS A 61 10.43 -4.58 -9.21
N SER A 62 9.84 -3.91 -10.20
CA SER A 62 9.23 -4.56 -11.38
C SER A 62 10.27 -5.15 -12.35
N ASP A 63 11.48 -4.60 -12.38
CA ASP A 63 12.53 -5.00 -13.31
C ASP A 63 13.39 -6.12 -12.70
N VAL A 64 13.19 -7.34 -13.21
CA VAL A 64 13.93 -8.55 -12.78
C VAL A 64 15.46 -8.39 -12.91
N THR A 65 15.94 -7.51 -13.80
CA THR A 65 17.39 -7.28 -13.99
C THR A 65 17.98 -6.34 -12.94
N LEU A 66 17.14 -5.53 -12.29
CA LEU A 66 17.53 -4.60 -11.21
C LEU A 66 17.21 -5.16 -9.83
N ARG A 67 16.30 -6.15 -9.75
CA ARG A 67 15.84 -6.78 -8.51
C ARG A 67 16.96 -7.52 -7.78
N ASP A 68 17.15 -7.22 -6.49
CA ASP A 68 18.09 -7.91 -5.60
C ASP A 68 17.40 -8.75 -4.50
N GLU A 69 18.17 -9.37 -3.61
CA GLU A 69 17.66 -10.27 -2.55
C GLU A 69 16.76 -9.58 -1.51
N ARG A 70 16.76 -8.25 -1.47
CA ARG A 70 15.94 -7.43 -0.57
C ARG A 70 14.65 -6.96 -1.23
N ASP A 71 14.59 -6.99 -2.55
CA ASP A 71 13.43 -6.52 -3.29
C ASP A 71 12.32 -7.59 -3.34
N ILE A 72 11.08 -7.13 -3.49
CA ILE A 72 9.91 -7.98 -3.68
C ILE A 72 9.38 -7.88 -5.10
N ASP A 73 8.76 -8.97 -5.54
CA ASP A 73 8.07 -9.06 -6.81
C ASP A 73 6.59 -8.71 -6.68
N GLU A 74 5.89 -8.71 -7.81
CA GLU A 74 4.47 -8.39 -7.90
C GLU A 74 3.59 -9.39 -7.12
N THR A 75 4.03 -10.65 -7.02
CA THR A 75 3.29 -11.70 -6.32
C THR A 75 3.38 -11.50 -4.81
N GLU A 76 4.58 -11.19 -4.30
CA GLU A 76 4.80 -10.91 -2.89
C GLU A 76 4.18 -9.57 -2.50
N LEU A 77 4.29 -8.53 -3.33
CA LEU A 77 3.59 -7.26 -3.12
C LEU A 77 2.07 -7.49 -2.98
N LEU A 78 1.45 -8.21 -3.92
CA LEU A 78 0.03 -8.54 -3.88
C LEU A 78 -0.34 -9.30 -2.59
N LYS A 79 0.47 -10.28 -2.19
CA LYS A 79 0.23 -11.08 -0.97
C LYS A 79 0.32 -10.21 0.29
N ARG A 80 1.30 -9.33 0.39
CA ARG A 80 1.48 -8.45 1.55
C ARG A 80 0.38 -7.38 1.61
N THR A 81 0.00 -6.79 0.48
CA THR A 81 -1.14 -5.86 0.42
C THR A 81 -2.45 -6.54 0.80
N LYS A 82 -2.70 -7.80 0.38
CA LYS A 82 -3.86 -8.58 0.85
C LYS A 82 -3.89 -8.71 2.38
N ALA A 83 -2.75 -9.01 3.00
CA ALA A 83 -2.66 -9.13 4.45
C ALA A 83 -2.92 -7.79 5.16
N ALA A 84 -2.39 -6.68 4.62
CA ALA A 84 -2.64 -5.35 5.15
C ALA A 84 -4.09 -4.90 4.98
N LEU A 85 -4.70 -5.14 3.82
CA LEU A 85 -6.11 -4.84 3.55
C LEU A 85 -7.03 -5.57 4.54
N LYS A 86 -6.70 -6.81 4.90
CA LYS A 86 -7.44 -7.53 5.95
C LYS A 86 -7.35 -6.81 7.30
N LYS A 87 -6.15 -6.40 7.73
CA LYS A 87 -5.97 -5.61 8.98
C LYS A 87 -6.75 -4.29 8.92
N LEU A 88 -6.72 -3.60 7.78
CA LEU A 88 -7.42 -2.35 7.57
C LEU A 88 -8.96 -2.52 7.54
N ASN A 89 -9.46 -3.65 7.06
CA ASN A 89 -10.88 -3.99 7.11
C ASN A 89 -11.37 -4.26 8.54
N ASP A 90 -10.51 -4.83 9.38
CA ASP A 90 -10.77 -5.09 10.79
C ASP A 90 -10.59 -3.82 11.66
N PHE A 91 -9.96 -2.75 11.13
CA PHE A 91 -9.74 -1.46 11.77
C PHE A 91 -11.05 -0.64 11.85
N LYS A 92 -11.41 -0.19 13.06
CA LYS A 92 -12.67 0.50 13.39
C LYS A 92 -12.48 1.99 13.64
#